data_AF-A0AAE4Z660-F1
#
_entry.id   AF-A0AAE4Z660-F1
#
_cell.length_a   1.000
_cell.length_b   1.000
_cell.length_c   1.000
_cell.angle_alpha   90.00
_cell.angle_beta   90.00
_cell.angle_gamma   90.00
#
_symmetry.space_group_name_H-M   'P 1'
#
loop_
_entity.id
_entity.type
_entity.pdbx_description
1 polymer ?
#
loop_
_entity_poly.entity_id
_entity_poly.type
_entity_poly.pdbx_seq_one_letter_code
_entity_poly.pdbx_strand_id
1 'polypeptide(L)'
;MSDDAKLQKLDSQIRAIKKADRNADVTGLLRDALRNTEDQEEKLYILSRLASEYQLLGKLEAAEDAIKKQIDLAPDNPEAWLQLASHYYGLVHDLPKALSTVEVAVEKAAREGNFVRQAHAERIRIALEAKNYQVVENSLAKLIEYSPRPGSIDVELESDFLPRIPSSGVRSDLVENYKKLAHTK
;
A
#
# COMPACT_ATOMS: atom_id res chain seq x y z
N MET A 1 29.34 9.36 5.98
CA MET A 1 28.06 9.96 5.54
C MET A 1 26.99 9.27 6.36
N SER A 2 26.11 10.00 7.04
CA SER A 2 24.95 9.38 7.69
C SER A 2 24.11 8.65 6.63
N ASP A 3 23.38 7.62 7.05
CA ASP A 3 22.54 6.81 6.16
C ASP A 3 21.49 7.68 5.42
N ASP A 4 20.98 8.70 6.12
CA ASP A 4 20.10 9.73 5.55
C ASP A 4 20.73 10.54 4.38
N ALA A 5 22.04 10.83 4.44
CA ALA A 5 22.72 11.59 3.38
C ALA A 5 22.89 10.79 2.08
N LYS A 6 22.93 9.45 2.16
CA LYS A 6 23.04 8.58 0.97
C LYS A 6 21.70 8.52 0.23
N LEU A 7 20.60 8.33 0.96
CA LEU A 7 19.26 8.29 0.38
C LEU A 7 18.88 9.64 -0.26
N GLN A 8 19.17 10.75 0.42
CA GLN A 8 18.97 12.09 -0.14
C GLN A 8 19.73 12.32 -1.45
N LYS A 9 20.96 11.81 -1.54
CA LYS A 9 21.76 11.88 -2.77
C LYS A 9 21.14 11.03 -3.88
N LEU A 10 20.75 9.78 -3.57
CA LEU A 10 20.08 8.89 -4.52
C LEU A 10 18.80 9.53 -5.08
N ASP A 11 17.94 10.08 -4.22
CA ASP A 11 16.71 10.76 -4.64
C ASP A 11 16.97 11.98 -5.51
N SER A 12 18.01 12.74 -5.17
CA SER A 12 18.39 13.92 -5.97
C SER A 12 18.86 13.52 -7.37
N GLN A 13 19.60 12.41 -7.48
CA GLN A 13 19.99 11.84 -8.78
C GLN A 13 18.78 11.36 -9.59
N ILE A 14 17.87 10.59 -8.96
CA ILE A 14 16.65 10.10 -9.62
C ILE A 14 15.81 11.28 -10.11
N ARG A 15 15.60 12.30 -9.28
CA ARG A 15 14.85 13.51 -9.67
C ARG A 15 15.50 14.25 -10.83
N ALA A 16 16.83 14.39 -10.84
CA ALA A 16 17.53 15.04 -11.93
C ALA A 16 17.35 14.27 -13.26
N ILE A 17 17.45 12.94 -13.22
CA ILE A 17 17.23 12.07 -14.38
C ILE A 17 15.78 12.21 -14.87
N LYS A 18 14.80 12.05 -13.97
CA LYS A 18 13.36 12.17 -14.29
C LYS A 18 12.95 13.56 -14.76
N LYS A 19 13.67 14.61 -14.36
CA LYS A 19 13.46 15.97 -14.86
C LYS A 19 13.95 16.13 -16.30
N ALA A 20 15.04 15.46 -16.67
CA ALA A 20 15.56 15.47 -18.03
C ALA A 20 14.71 14.60 -18.96
N ASP A 21 14.27 13.45 -18.48
CA ASP A 21 13.32 12.55 -19.16
C ASP A 21 12.41 11.87 -18.14
N ARG A 22 11.12 12.22 -18.17
CA ARG A 22 10.10 11.71 -17.25
C ARG A 22 9.98 10.18 -17.31
N ASN A 23 10.31 9.58 -18.45
CA ASN A 23 10.18 8.14 -18.68
C ASN A 23 11.51 7.39 -18.54
N ALA A 24 12.59 8.07 -18.14
CA ALA A 24 13.90 7.45 -17.98
C ALA A 24 13.85 6.28 -16.98
N ASP A 25 14.36 5.12 -17.38
CA ASP A 25 14.50 3.95 -16.52
C ASP A 25 15.64 4.19 -15.51
N VAL A 26 15.29 4.31 -14.22
CA VAL A 26 16.27 4.48 -13.13
C VAL A 26 16.55 3.17 -12.36
N THR A 27 16.04 2.03 -12.84
CA THR A 27 16.18 0.73 -12.15
C THR A 27 17.63 0.27 -12.07
N GLY A 28 18.49 0.67 -13.02
CA GLY A 28 19.94 0.43 -12.93
C GLY A 28 20.55 1.11 -11.69
N LEU A 29 20.30 2.41 -11.55
CA LEU A 29 20.79 3.20 -10.42
C LEU A 29 20.30 2.65 -9.07
N LEU A 30 19.01 2.30 -8.99
CA LEU A 30 18.42 1.74 -7.78
C LEU A 30 18.98 0.35 -7.43
N ARG A 31 19.18 -0.53 -8.42
CA ARG A 31 19.83 -1.83 -8.21
C ARG A 31 21.27 -1.69 -7.75
N ASP A 32 22.00 -0.71 -8.29
CA ASP A 32 23.36 -0.43 -7.86
C ASP A 32 23.40 0.09 -6.43
N ALA A 33 22.47 0.96 -6.05
CA ALA A 33 22.33 1.40 -4.66
C ALA A 33 22.01 0.23 -3.73
N LEU A 34 21.08 -0.66 -4.11
CA LEU A 34 20.70 -1.84 -3.33
C LEU A 34 21.89 -2.78 -3.07
N ARG A 35 22.76 -2.99 -4.07
CA ARG A 35 23.96 -3.84 -3.92
C ARG A 35 25.03 -3.24 -3.01
N ASN A 36 25.02 -1.91 -2.83
CA ASN A 36 26.06 -1.18 -2.12
C ASN A 36 25.64 -0.74 -0.71
N THR A 37 24.43 -1.09 -0.28
CA THR A 37 23.98 -0.86 1.09
C THR A 37 23.90 -2.17 1.86
N GLU A 38 24.34 -2.15 3.11
CA GLU A 38 24.09 -3.23 4.06
C GLU A 38 22.97 -2.90 5.06
N ASP A 39 22.57 -1.63 5.12
CA ASP A 39 21.56 -1.15 6.05
C ASP A 39 20.16 -1.64 5.66
N GLN A 40 19.43 -2.17 6.64
CA GLN A 40 18.14 -2.81 6.38
C GLN A 40 17.04 -1.78 6.04
N GLU A 41 17.05 -0.61 6.67
CA GLU A 41 16.07 0.44 6.42
C GLU A 41 16.30 1.06 5.03
N GLU A 42 17.56 1.30 4.65
CA GLU A 42 17.94 1.69 3.29
C GLU A 42 17.53 0.63 2.26
N LYS A 43 17.76 -0.66 2.53
CA LYS A 43 17.32 -1.76 1.65
C LYS A 43 15.81 -1.73 1.43
N LEU A 44 15.02 -1.60 2.50
CA LEU A 44 13.56 -1.51 2.43
C LEU A 44 13.11 -0.32 1.59
N TYR A 45 13.72 0.84 1.80
CA TYR A 45 13.45 2.06 1.04
C TYR A 45 13.77 1.88 -0.45
N ILE A 46 14.96 1.38 -0.78
CA ILE A 46 15.39 1.20 -2.18
C ILE A 46 14.53 0.16 -2.88
N LEU A 47 14.16 -0.94 -2.20
CA LEU A 47 13.23 -1.93 -2.73
C LEU A 47 11.84 -1.35 -3.02
N SER A 48 11.34 -0.45 -2.17
CA SER A 48 10.07 0.27 -2.38
C SER A 48 10.14 1.09 -3.67
N ARG A 49 11.23 1.85 -3.83
CA ARG A 49 11.47 2.65 -5.03
C ARG A 49 11.66 1.81 -6.29
N LEU A 50 12.32 0.64 -6.20
CA LEU A 50 12.43 -0.31 -7.30
C LEU A 50 11.08 -0.86 -7.70
N ALA A 51 10.25 -1.28 -6.74
CA ALA A 51 8.91 -1.78 -7.01
C ALA A 51 8.08 -0.74 -7.76
N SER A 52 8.02 0.51 -7.26
CA SER A 52 7.29 1.59 -7.93
C SER A 52 7.82 1.87 -9.34
N GLU A 53 9.15 1.90 -9.53
CA GLU A 53 9.74 2.13 -10.84
C GLU A 53 9.42 0.98 -11.81
N TYR A 54 9.48 -0.27 -11.36
CA TYR A 54 9.09 -1.44 -12.16
C TYR A 54 7.61 -1.40 -12.54
N GLN A 55 6.73 -1.00 -11.62
CA GLN A 55 5.30 -0.80 -11.90
C GLN A 55 5.08 0.26 -12.98
N LEU A 56 5.76 1.41 -12.89
CA LEU A 56 5.67 2.49 -13.88
C LEU A 56 6.16 2.04 -15.27
N LEU A 57 7.15 1.16 -15.33
CA LEU A 57 7.69 0.60 -16.57
C LEU A 57 6.90 -0.62 -17.09
N GLY A 58 5.84 -1.04 -16.39
CA GLY A 58 5.05 -2.23 -16.75
C GLY A 58 5.79 -3.56 -16.55
N LYS A 59 6.92 -3.57 -15.82
CA LYS A 59 7.70 -4.77 -15.50
C LYS A 59 7.12 -5.44 -14.25
N LEU A 60 5.91 -5.99 -14.38
CA LEU A 60 5.08 -6.39 -13.24
C LEU A 60 5.72 -7.49 -12.39
N GLU A 61 6.34 -8.49 -12.99
CA GLU A 61 7.01 -9.58 -12.26
C GLU A 61 8.22 -9.06 -11.46
N ALA A 62 8.98 -8.11 -12.02
CA ALA A 62 10.10 -7.50 -11.32
C ALA A 62 9.64 -6.60 -10.16
N ALA A 63 8.47 -5.97 -10.29
CA ALA A 63 7.84 -5.25 -9.19
C ALA A 63 7.41 -6.20 -8.06
N GLU A 64 6.72 -7.30 -8.41
CA GLU A 64 6.32 -8.33 -7.46
C GLU A 64 7.52 -8.89 -6.69
N ASP A 65 8.61 -9.21 -7.38
CA ASP A 65 9.85 -9.70 -6.77
C ASP A 65 10.50 -8.67 -5.82
N ALA A 66 10.47 -7.38 -6.18
CA ALA A 66 10.97 -6.32 -5.31
C ALA A 66 10.13 -6.17 -4.04
N ILE A 67 8.80 -6.24 -4.16
CA ILE A 67 7.88 -6.19 -3.01
C ILE A 67 8.05 -7.42 -2.10
N LYS A 68 8.16 -8.62 -2.68
CA LYS A 68 8.40 -9.85 -1.91
C LYS A 68 9.71 -9.79 -1.12
N LYS A 69 10.77 -9.21 -1.68
CA LYS A 69 12.02 -8.99 -0.93
C LYS A 69 11.84 -8.03 0.25
N GLN A 70 10.94 -7.05 0.17
CA GLN A 70 10.61 -6.23 1.35
C GLN A 70 9.90 -7.06 2.42
N ILE A 71 8.97 -7.91 2.02
CA ILE A 71 8.27 -8.83 2.91
C ILE A 71 9.27 -9.80 3.56
N ASP A 72 10.25 -10.32 2.82
CA ASP A 72 11.28 -11.21 3.38
C ASP A 72 12.14 -10.50 4.43
N LEU A 73 12.46 -9.21 4.21
CA LEU A 73 13.25 -8.40 5.16
C LEU A 73 12.44 -7.95 6.38
N ALA A 74 11.15 -7.66 6.19
CA ALA A 74 10.26 -7.16 7.22
C ALA A 74 8.86 -7.79 7.07
N PRO A 75 8.70 -9.07 7.44
CA PRO A 75 7.45 -9.83 7.20
C PRO A 75 6.26 -9.30 7.98
N ASP A 76 6.56 -8.47 8.99
CA ASP A 76 5.60 -7.86 9.89
C ASP A 76 5.24 -6.42 9.52
N ASN A 77 5.92 -5.82 8.54
CA ASN A 77 5.59 -4.49 8.04
C ASN A 77 4.32 -4.53 7.18
N PRO A 78 3.22 -3.87 7.59
CA PRO A 78 1.96 -3.86 6.82
C PRO A 78 2.10 -3.20 5.45
N GLU A 79 3.00 -2.23 5.30
CA GLU A 79 3.15 -1.44 4.07
C GLU A 79 3.51 -2.32 2.86
N ALA A 80 4.44 -3.25 3.01
CA ALA A 80 4.86 -4.13 1.91
C ALA A 80 3.72 -5.07 1.47
N TRP A 81 2.92 -5.56 2.41
CA TRP A 81 1.72 -6.36 2.11
C TRP A 81 0.64 -5.53 1.41
N LEU A 82 0.47 -4.26 1.79
CA LEU A 82 -0.44 -3.34 1.10
C LEU A 82 0.01 -3.07 -0.34
N GLN A 83 1.31 -2.82 -0.53
CA GLN A 83 1.87 -2.64 -1.87
C GLN A 83 1.65 -3.87 -2.74
N LEU A 84 1.81 -5.08 -2.19
CA LEU A 84 1.58 -6.33 -2.92
C LEU A 84 0.10 -6.53 -3.26
N ALA A 85 -0.81 -6.25 -2.32
CA ALA A 85 -2.25 -6.35 -2.57
C ALA A 85 -2.70 -5.37 -3.67
N SER A 86 -2.24 -4.12 -3.61
CA SER A 86 -2.54 -3.10 -4.61
C SER A 86 -1.91 -3.45 -5.96
N HIS A 87 -0.71 -4.02 -5.98
CA HIS A 87 -0.08 -4.53 -7.20
C HIS A 87 -0.93 -5.61 -7.89
N TYR A 88 -1.38 -6.62 -7.14
CA TYR A 88 -2.25 -7.65 -7.70
C TYR A 88 -3.60 -7.10 -8.15
N TYR A 89 -4.17 -6.17 -7.40
CA TYR A 89 -5.48 -5.59 -7.70
C TYR A 89 -5.44 -4.68 -8.93
N GLY A 90 -4.57 -3.67 -8.92
CA GLY A 90 -4.61 -2.56 -9.87
C GLY A 90 -3.74 -2.74 -11.12
N LEU A 91 -2.73 -3.62 -11.08
CA LEU A 91 -1.75 -3.76 -12.17
C LEU A 91 -1.78 -5.15 -12.81
N VAL A 92 -1.80 -6.21 -12.00
CA VAL A 92 -1.87 -7.60 -12.50
C VAL A 92 -3.32 -8.02 -12.79
N HIS A 93 -4.28 -7.39 -12.11
CA HIS A 93 -5.71 -7.75 -12.14
C HIS A 93 -5.99 -9.20 -11.70
N ASP A 94 -5.20 -9.71 -10.75
CA ASP A 94 -5.39 -11.02 -10.11
C ASP A 94 -6.19 -10.83 -8.82
N LEU A 95 -7.51 -10.81 -8.97
CA LEU A 95 -8.44 -10.57 -7.86
C LEU A 95 -8.33 -11.62 -6.74
N PRO A 96 -8.19 -12.94 -7.01
CA PRO A 96 -7.93 -13.93 -5.95
C PRO A 96 -6.67 -13.64 -5.14
N LYS A 97 -5.54 -13.32 -5.79
CA LYS A 97 -4.32 -12.98 -5.06
C LYS A 97 -4.45 -11.66 -4.30
N ALA A 98 -5.10 -10.67 -4.88
CA ALA A 98 -5.36 -9.40 -4.21
C ALA A 98 -6.15 -9.61 -2.91
N LEU A 99 -7.21 -10.42 -2.96
CA LEU A 99 -8.01 -10.78 -1.77
C LEU A 99 -7.17 -11.49 -0.71
N SER A 100 -6.44 -12.55 -1.06
CA SER A 100 -5.64 -13.26 -0.06
C SER A 100 -4.56 -12.38 0.55
N THR A 101 -3.96 -11.49 -0.26
CA THR A 101 -2.87 -10.61 0.19
C THR A 101 -3.38 -9.47 1.07
N VAL A 102 -4.55 -8.90 0.77
CA VAL A 102 -5.11 -7.81 1.58
C VAL A 102 -5.60 -8.28 2.95
N GLU A 103 -6.04 -9.54 3.10
CA GLU A 103 -6.32 -10.10 4.43
C GLU A 103 -5.05 -10.16 5.29
N VAL A 104 -3.92 -10.57 4.72
CA VAL A 104 -2.62 -10.53 5.41
C VAL A 104 -2.26 -9.10 5.78
N ALA A 105 -2.42 -8.15 4.86
CA ALA A 105 -2.14 -6.73 5.12
C ALA A 105 -2.95 -6.18 6.30
N VAL A 106 -4.25 -6.51 6.37
CA VAL A 106 -5.13 -6.12 7.49
C VAL A 106 -4.70 -6.76 8.81
N GLU A 107 -4.31 -8.04 8.80
CA GLU A 107 -3.80 -8.72 10.00
C GLU A 107 -2.54 -8.03 10.53
N LYS A 108 -1.56 -7.77 9.66
CA LYS A 108 -0.32 -7.09 10.01
C LYS A 108 -0.59 -5.67 10.51
N ALA A 109 -1.44 -4.92 9.81
CA ALA A 109 -1.83 -3.57 10.22
C ALA A 109 -2.48 -3.53 11.60
N ALA A 110 -3.38 -4.47 11.89
CA ALA A 110 -4.03 -4.57 13.19
C ALA A 110 -3.05 -4.90 14.31
N ARG A 111 -2.06 -5.77 14.05
CA ARG A 111 -1.06 -6.17 15.04
C ARG A 111 -0.08 -5.04 15.35
N GLU A 112 0.43 -4.35 14.34
CA GLU A 112 1.36 -3.22 14.54
C GLU A 112 0.62 -1.96 15.03
N GLY A 113 -0.66 -1.83 14.70
CA GLY A 113 -1.44 -0.62 14.95
C GLY A 113 -1.06 0.54 14.01
N ASN A 114 -0.53 0.21 12.83
CA ASN A 114 -0.19 1.15 11.75
C ASN A 114 -0.91 0.71 10.46
N PHE A 115 -1.24 1.67 9.60
CA PHE A 115 -1.89 1.46 8.30
C PHE A 115 -3.27 0.79 8.38
N VAL A 116 -3.94 0.83 9.52
CA VAL A 116 -5.23 0.15 9.71
C VAL A 116 -6.29 0.73 8.79
N ARG A 117 -6.37 2.07 8.67
CA ARG A 117 -7.33 2.69 7.75
C ARG A 117 -7.01 2.36 6.30
N GLN A 118 -5.74 2.48 5.93
CA GLN A 118 -5.31 2.19 4.57
C GLN A 118 -5.60 0.72 4.19
N ALA A 119 -5.31 -0.23 5.07
CA ALA A 119 -5.54 -1.64 4.81
C ALA A 119 -7.02 -1.99 4.67
N HIS A 120 -7.87 -1.43 5.52
CA HIS A 120 -9.32 -1.65 5.40
C HIS A 120 -9.93 -0.94 4.20
N ALA A 121 -9.46 0.26 3.83
CA ALA A 121 -9.91 0.95 2.62
C ALA A 121 -9.56 0.13 1.37
N GLU A 122 -8.33 -0.40 1.29
CA GLU A 122 -7.94 -1.23 0.16
C GLU A 122 -8.68 -2.57 0.12
N ARG A 123 -8.91 -3.17 1.29
CA ARG A 123 -9.78 -4.35 1.41
C ARG A 123 -11.19 -4.07 0.92
N ILE A 124 -11.76 -2.89 1.20
CA ILE A 124 -13.09 -2.51 0.70
C ILE A 124 -13.08 -2.42 -0.83
N ARG A 125 -12.10 -1.76 -1.45
CA ARG A 125 -12.02 -1.65 -2.91
C ARG A 125 -11.98 -3.02 -3.59
N ILE A 126 -11.10 -3.89 -3.11
CA ILE A 126 -10.93 -5.25 -3.63
C ILE A 126 -12.21 -6.08 -3.41
N ALA A 127 -12.81 -5.99 -2.21
CA ALA A 127 -14.02 -6.75 -1.88
C ALA A 127 -15.26 -6.29 -2.66
N LEU A 128 -15.38 -4.99 -2.96
CA LEU A 128 -16.44 -4.47 -3.82
C LEU A 128 -16.34 -5.04 -5.23
N GLU A 129 -15.12 -5.15 -5.78
CA GLU A 129 -14.90 -5.77 -7.08
C GLU A 129 -15.24 -7.26 -7.07
N ALA A 130 -14.90 -7.96 -5.98
CA ALA A 130 -15.28 -9.35 -5.74
C ALA A 130 -16.76 -9.55 -5.38
N LYS A 131 -17.54 -8.47 -5.24
CA LYS A 131 -18.92 -8.47 -4.73
C LYS A 131 -19.06 -9.17 -3.37
N ASN A 132 -18.00 -9.16 -2.57
CA ASN A 132 -17.96 -9.73 -1.23
C ASN A 132 -18.38 -8.66 -0.21
N TYR A 133 -19.69 -8.42 -0.14
CA TYR A 133 -20.22 -7.33 0.67
C TYR A 133 -20.11 -7.57 2.17
N GLN A 134 -20.03 -8.83 2.61
CA GLN A 134 -19.76 -9.14 4.02
C GLN A 134 -18.38 -8.62 4.44
N VAL A 135 -17.37 -8.75 3.58
CA VAL A 135 -16.03 -8.20 3.83
C VAL A 135 -16.06 -6.67 3.87
N VAL A 136 -16.84 -6.03 3.00
CA VAL A 136 -17.05 -4.58 3.00
C VAL A 136 -17.64 -4.13 4.33
N GLU A 137 -18.71 -4.79 4.81
CA GLU A 137 -19.33 -4.49 6.10
C GLU A 137 -18.35 -4.63 7.26
N ASN A 138 -17.58 -5.71 7.28
CA ASN A 138 -16.60 -5.98 8.33
C ASN A 138 -15.54 -4.87 8.39
N SER A 139 -15.05 -4.42 7.23
CA SER A 139 -14.08 -3.33 7.15
C SER A 139 -14.68 -1.98 7.56
N LEU A 140 -15.91 -1.67 7.13
CA LEU A 140 -16.62 -0.44 7.54
C LEU A 140 -16.83 -0.40 9.05
N ALA A 141 -17.33 -1.50 9.64
CA ALA A 141 -17.53 -1.61 11.08
C ALA A 141 -16.22 -1.39 11.83
N LYS A 142 -15.14 -2.03 11.38
CA LYS A 142 -13.82 -1.84 11.98
C LYS A 142 -13.35 -0.39 11.91
N LEU A 143 -13.54 0.29 10.78
CA LEU A 143 -13.13 1.69 10.63
C LEU A 143 -13.96 2.67 11.45
N ILE A 144 -15.24 2.39 11.66
CA ILE A 144 -16.12 3.20 12.52
C ILE A 144 -15.65 3.13 13.99
N GLU A 145 -15.21 1.96 14.45
CA GLU A 145 -14.73 1.76 15.83
C GLU A 145 -13.26 2.14 16.03
N TYR A 146 -12.47 2.20 14.95
CA TYR A 146 -11.03 2.37 15.04
C TYR A 146 -10.61 3.80 15.39
N SER A 147 -9.90 3.91 16.51
CA SER A 147 -9.23 5.14 16.96
C SER A 147 -7.71 4.94 16.90
N PRO A 148 -6.99 5.62 15.99
CA PRO A 148 -5.54 5.51 15.92
C PRO A 148 -4.88 6.04 17.19
N ARG A 149 -3.83 5.37 17.65
CA ARG A 149 -3.02 5.85 18.78
C ARG A 149 -2.21 7.07 18.36
N PRO A 150 -1.93 8.04 19.25
CA PRO A 150 -1.00 9.11 18.95
C PRO A 150 0.33 8.55 18.41
N GLY A 151 0.76 9.03 17.24
CA GLY A 151 1.99 8.58 16.58
C GLY A 151 1.85 7.34 15.70
N SER A 152 0.66 6.73 15.57
CA SER A 152 0.45 5.68 14.56
C SER A 152 0.61 6.25 13.15
N ILE A 153 1.28 5.51 12.28
CA ILE A 153 1.35 5.82 10.86
C ILE A 153 0.05 5.33 10.24
N ASP A 154 -0.81 6.24 9.79
CA ASP A 154 -2.05 5.88 9.13
C ASP A 154 -2.53 7.03 8.24
N VAL A 155 -3.49 6.73 7.38
CA VAL A 155 -4.13 7.72 6.51
C VAL A 155 -5.36 8.33 7.17
N GLU A 156 -5.89 9.37 6.53
CA GLU A 156 -7.22 9.85 6.84
C GLU A 156 -8.29 8.85 6.39
N LEU A 157 -9.54 9.00 6.85
CA LEU A 157 -10.61 8.13 6.34
C LEU A 157 -10.88 8.44 4.87
N GLU A 158 -10.74 7.42 4.02
CA GLU A 158 -10.95 7.52 2.59
C GLU A 158 -12.43 7.28 2.25
N SER A 159 -12.95 7.97 1.24
CA SER A 159 -14.38 7.88 0.88
C SER A 159 -14.64 7.69 -0.61
N ASP A 160 -13.59 7.53 -1.42
CA ASP A 160 -13.65 7.33 -2.87
C ASP A 160 -14.44 6.07 -3.25
N PHE A 161 -14.44 5.04 -2.39
CA PHE A 161 -15.19 3.81 -2.62
C PHE A 161 -16.68 3.91 -2.30
N LEU A 162 -17.15 4.94 -1.57
CA LEU A 162 -18.55 5.03 -1.13
C LEU A 162 -19.56 5.01 -2.29
N PRO A 163 -19.35 5.72 -3.42
CA PRO A 163 -20.26 5.65 -4.55
C PRO A 163 -20.36 4.26 -5.21
N ARG A 164 -19.38 3.37 -4.96
CA ARG A 164 -19.34 2.00 -5.51
C ARG A 164 -20.08 0.99 -4.63
N ILE A 165 -20.49 1.38 -3.41
CA ILE A 165 -21.22 0.49 -2.51
C ILE A 165 -22.68 0.38 -2.98
N PRO A 166 -23.18 -0.82 -3.31
CA PRO A 166 -24.56 -0.97 -3.73
C PRO A 166 -25.52 -0.73 -2.56
N SER A 167 -26.68 -0.11 -2.85
CA SER A 167 -27.76 0.08 -1.87
C SER A 167 -28.39 -1.22 -1.38
N SER A 168 -28.17 -2.32 -2.11
CA SER A 168 -28.50 -3.68 -1.70
C SER A 168 -27.20 -4.49 -1.53
N GLY A 169 -27.03 -5.15 -0.38
CA GLY A 169 -25.88 -6.01 -0.10
C GLY A 169 -24.95 -5.53 1.01
N VAL A 170 -24.93 -4.22 1.31
CA VAL A 170 -24.24 -3.65 2.49
C VAL A 170 -25.27 -2.91 3.34
N ARG A 171 -25.25 -3.12 4.66
CA ARG A 171 -26.17 -2.42 5.56
C ARG A 171 -26.02 -0.90 5.49
N SER A 172 -27.14 -0.21 5.27
CA SER A 172 -27.17 1.25 5.05
C SER A 172 -26.75 2.05 6.28
N ASP A 173 -27.00 1.55 7.49
CA ASP A 173 -26.56 2.19 8.74
C ASP A 173 -25.03 2.27 8.83
N LEU A 174 -24.32 1.22 8.44
CA LEU A 174 -22.85 1.23 8.39
C LEU A 174 -22.31 2.27 7.40
N VAL A 175 -22.89 2.31 6.20
CA VAL A 175 -22.48 3.26 5.15
C VAL A 175 -22.69 4.70 5.61
N GLU A 176 -23.86 5.01 6.18
CA GLU A 176 -24.17 6.37 6.65
C GLU A 176 -23.33 6.77 7.87
N ASN A 177 -23.06 5.84 8.80
CA ASN A 177 -22.19 6.12 9.95
C ASN A 177 -20.76 6.39 9.52
N TYR A 178 -20.21 5.57 8.62
CA TYR A 178 -18.87 5.81 8.05
C TYR A 178 -18.82 7.14 7.30
N LYS A 179 -19.84 7.43 6.48
CA LYS A 179 -19.91 8.68 5.73
C LYS A 179 -19.87 9.90 6.65
N LYS A 180 -20.67 9.92 7.72
CA LYS A 180 -20.63 10.99 8.73
C LYS A 180 -19.23 11.15 9.31
N LEU A 181 -18.62 10.04 9.72
CA LEU A 181 -17.27 10.06 10.30
C LEU A 181 -16.22 10.62 9.33
N ALA A 182 -16.24 10.20 8.07
CA ALA A 182 -15.30 10.67 7.05
C ALA A 182 -15.47 12.17 6.70
N HIS A 183 -16.67 12.74 6.89
CA HIS A 183 -16.97 14.15 6.61
C HIS A 183 -16.88 15.06 7.84
N THR A 184 -16.55 14.55 9.03
CA THR A 184 -16.43 15.36 10.26
C THR A 184 -15.06 16.04 10.38
N LYS A 185 -14.55 16.58 9.27
CA LYS A 185 -13.27 17.32 9.21
C LYS A 185 -13.46 18.75 8.76
#